data_AF-A0A934P022-F1
#
_entry.id   AF-A0A934P022-F1
#
_cell.length_a   1.000
_cell.length_b   1.000
_cell.length_c   1.000
_cell.angle_alpha   90.00
_cell.angle_beta   90.00
_cell.angle_gamma   90.00
#
_symmetry.space_group_name_H-M   'P 1'
#
loop_
_entity.id
_entity.type
_entity.pdbx_description
1 polymer ?
#
loop_
_entity_poly.entity_id
_entity_poly.type
_entity_poly.pdbx_seq_one_letter_code
_entity_poly.pdbx_strand_id
1 'polypeptide(L)'
;MTSAELLLEAPIVAVTVYPHGARITRRGTVTVPSGDAHVVLDDLAFGLDPGTVRVTGRGSATVLGVDVVFRHHAESPESAVAALIVRKKEIIERSREISDAIEVQDARQRFLDELSSHAGASFAKQIAAGRAEYPTAFAETIATQHSAVRSEKRSLTAAAEGVQDELAAIEREIAARAEYRPDRRAVQIATAAAAAATIEFDVSYVVGGAGWTSVYDLRQTGERLNVTWYGVVSQQTGEDWPECDLALSTAQVSRSLTVPELAPLVPRPEAASAAGRRGEIRRRIRCRARTDDGVVG
;
A
#
# COMPACT_ATOMS: atom_id res chain seq x y z
N MET A 1 -6.56 -32.82 24.32
CA MET A 1 -5.66 -33.62 23.47
C MET A 1 -5.36 -32.75 22.26
N THR A 2 -4.14 -32.26 22.15
CA THR A 2 -3.67 -31.39 21.08
C THR A 2 -3.68 -32.21 19.79
N SER A 3 -4.69 -32.00 18.93
CA SER A 3 -4.70 -32.61 17.61
C SER A 3 -3.45 -32.14 16.86
N ALA A 4 -2.66 -33.08 16.34
CA ALA A 4 -1.48 -32.75 15.55
C ALA A 4 -1.91 -31.99 14.28
N GLU A 5 -1.42 -30.76 14.14
CA GLU A 5 -1.56 -29.99 12.89
C GLU A 5 -0.51 -30.50 11.89
N LEU A 6 -0.98 -30.94 10.73
CA LEU A 6 -0.12 -31.37 9.61
C LEU A 6 -0.04 -30.22 8.61
N LEU A 7 1.17 -29.73 8.34
CA LEU A 7 1.37 -28.69 7.34
C LEU A 7 1.23 -29.27 5.92
N LEU A 8 0.46 -28.59 5.07
CA LEU A 8 0.34 -28.89 3.65
C LEU A 8 1.17 -27.90 2.83
N GLU A 9 2.25 -28.40 2.24
CA GLU A 9 2.99 -27.68 1.21
C GLU A 9 2.27 -27.84 -0.14
N ALA A 10 1.63 -26.77 -0.62
CA ALA A 10 0.89 -26.77 -1.87
C ALA A 10 1.30 -25.58 -2.75
N PRO A 11 2.23 -25.77 -3.72
CA PRO A 11 2.58 -24.73 -4.69
C PRO A 11 1.37 -24.34 -5.57
N ILE A 12 1.43 -23.13 -6.12
CA ILE A 12 0.45 -22.63 -7.10
C ILE A 12 0.67 -23.37 -8.42
N VAL A 13 -0.35 -24.11 -8.87
CA VAL A 13 -0.31 -24.87 -10.12
C VAL A 13 -1.02 -24.17 -11.27
N ALA A 14 -2.07 -23.39 -10.97
CA ALA A 14 -2.83 -22.69 -11.99
C ALA A 14 -3.43 -21.37 -11.47
N VAL A 15 -3.47 -20.37 -12.33
CA VAL A 15 -4.05 -19.05 -12.05
C VAL A 15 -4.98 -18.65 -13.19
N THR A 16 -6.25 -18.41 -12.88
CA THR A 16 -7.21 -17.81 -13.82
C THR A 16 -7.40 -16.34 -13.45
N VAL A 17 -6.94 -15.41 -14.30
CA VAL A 17 -7.09 -13.97 -14.07
C VAL A 17 -8.37 -13.47 -14.71
N TYR A 18 -9.15 -12.72 -13.94
CA TYR A 18 -10.38 -12.03 -14.33
C TYR A 18 -10.17 -10.51 -14.27
N PRO A 19 -11.09 -9.68 -14.77
CA PRO A 19 -10.89 -8.23 -14.78
C PRO A 19 -10.68 -7.61 -13.38
N HIS A 20 -11.22 -8.22 -12.33
CA HIS A 20 -11.20 -7.70 -10.95
C HIS A 20 -10.83 -8.75 -9.89
N GLY A 21 -10.07 -9.77 -10.26
CA GLY A 21 -9.54 -10.74 -9.33
C GLY A 21 -8.85 -11.89 -10.04
N ALA A 22 -8.21 -12.77 -9.28
CA ALA A 22 -7.66 -14.01 -9.80
C ALA A 22 -8.16 -15.19 -8.99
N ARG A 23 -8.47 -16.30 -9.66
CA ARG A 23 -8.68 -17.60 -9.01
C ARG A 23 -7.35 -18.34 -9.02
N ILE A 24 -6.83 -18.61 -7.83
CA ILE A 24 -5.60 -19.36 -7.62
C ILE A 24 -5.97 -20.79 -7.27
N THR A 25 -5.23 -21.75 -7.85
CA THR A 25 -5.33 -23.17 -7.52
C THR A 25 -3.97 -23.66 -7.03
N ARG A 26 -3.94 -24.17 -5.81
CA ARG A 26 -2.77 -24.79 -5.17
C ARG A 26 -3.00 -26.30 -5.07
N ARG A 27 -1.94 -27.07 -5.31
CA ARG A 27 -1.98 -28.54 -5.21
C ARG A 27 -0.82 -29.04 -4.37
N GLY A 28 -1.11 -29.92 -3.41
CA GLY A 28 -0.10 -30.55 -2.57
C GLY A 28 -0.53 -31.92 -2.07
N THR A 29 0.42 -32.71 -1.58
CA THR A 29 0.15 -34.04 -1.01
C THR A 29 0.61 -34.09 0.43
N VAL A 30 -0.19 -34.70 1.30
CA VAL A 30 0.17 -34.91 2.71
C VAL A 30 -0.26 -36.29 3.17
N THR A 31 0.55 -36.91 4.03
CA THR A 31 0.22 -38.19 4.66
C THR A 31 -0.46 -37.92 5.99
N VAL A 32 -1.73 -38.33 6.10
CA VAL A 32 -2.50 -38.23 7.34
C VAL A 32 -2.44 -39.53 8.14
N PRO A 33 -2.40 -39.48 9.48
CA PRO A 33 -2.51 -40.65 10.33
C PRO A 33 -3.92 -41.26 10.29
N SER A 34 -4.08 -42.48 10.81
CA SER A 34 -5.40 -43.04 11.07
C SER A 34 -6.13 -42.24 12.15
N GLY A 35 -7.43 -42.01 11.96
CA GLY A 35 -8.28 -41.19 12.84
C GLY A 35 -8.45 -39.77 12.31
N ASP A 36 -8.81 -38.87 13.23
CA ASP A 36 -9.05 -37.46 12.92
C ASP A 36 -7.72 -36.68 12.88
N ALA A 37 -7.55 -35.85 11.86
CA ALA A 37 -6.37 -35.00 11.71
C ALA A 37 -6.74 -33.64 11.13
N HIS A 38 -6.01 -32.60 11.52
CA HIS A 38 -6.14 -31.26 10.94
C HIS A 38 -4.95 -31.00 10.01
N VAL A 39 -5.26 -30.74 8.74
CA VAL A 39 -4.28 -30.32 7.74
C VAL A 39 -4.37 -28.81 7.57
N VAL A 40 -3.23 -28.11 7.59
CA VAL A 40 -3.19 -26.64 7.50
C VAL A 40 -2.43 -26.23 6.24
N LEU A 41 -3.09 -25.44 5.40
CA LEU A 41 -2.44 -24.68 4.32
C LEU A 41 -2.20 -23.25 4.81
N ASP A 42 -0.93 -22.89 4.99
CA ASP A 42 -0.51 -21.58 5.49
C ASP A 42 -0.09 -20.63 4.36
N ASP A 43 0.26 -19.40 4.72
CA ASP A 43 0.79 -18.34 3.83
C ASP A 43 -0.12 -18.06 2.62
N LEU A 44 -1.41 -17.83 2.89
CA LEU A 44 -2.38 -17.37 1.89
C LEU A 44 -2.54 -15.85 1.96
N ALA A 45 -2.77 -15.22 0.80
CA ALA A 45 -3.00 -13.78 0.70
C ALA A 45 -4.10 -13.28 1.64
N PHE A 46 -3.88 -12.13 2.29
CA PHE A 46 -4.90 -11.46 3.10
C PHE A 46 -6.18 -11.17 2.31
N GLY A 47 -6.01 -10.76 1.05
CA GLY A 47 -7.08 -10.39 0.12
C GLY A 47 -7.85 -11.58 -0.46
N LEU A 48 -7.60 -12.79 0.02
CA LEU A 48 -8.40 -13.98 -0.28
C LEU A 48 -9.82 -13.79 0.25
N ASP A 49 -10.81 -14.11 -0.58
CA ASP A 49 -12.21 -14.15 -0.17
C ASP A 49 -12.53 -15.52 0.48
N PRO A 50 -12.77 -15.57 1.81
CA PRO A 50 -13.01 -16.82 2.51
C PRO A 50 -14.25 -17.57 1.99
N GLY A 51 -15.25 -16.87 1.42
CA GLY A 51 -16.45 -17.51 0.85
C GLY A 51 -16.20 -18.26 -0.46
N THR A 52 -15.02 -18.09 -1.06
CA THR A 52 -14.64 -18.70 -2.34
C THR A 52 -13.71 -19.91 -2.21
N VAL A 53 -13.26 -20.22 -0.99
CA VAL A 53 -12.36 -21.35 -0.75
C VAL A 53 -13.08 -22.66 -1.05
N ARG A 54 -12.48 -23.46 -1.93
CA ARG A 54 -12.93 -24.82 -2.26
C ARG A 54 -11.74 -25.76 -2.11
N VAL A 55 -11.95 -26.86 -1.40
CA VAL A 55 -10.95 -27.89 -1.17
C VAL A 55 -11.49 -29.20 -1.73
N THR A 56 -10.69 -29.89 -2.53
CA THR A 56 -10.97 -31.23 -3.01
C THR A 56 -9.84 -32.15 -2.58
N GLY A 57 -10.17 -33.24 -1.90
CA GLY A 57 -9.20 -34.28 -1.53
C GLY A 57 -9.34 -35.50 -2.44
N ARG A 58 -8.23 -36.02 -2.97
CA ARG A 58 -8.16 -37.31 -3.67
C ARG A 58 -7.34 -38.28 -2.81
N GLY A 59 -7.96 -39.34 -2.32
CA GLY A 59 -7.30 -40.33 -1.47
C GLY A 59 -8.30 -41.19 -0.69
N SER A 60 -7.78 -42.05 0.19
CA SER A 60 -8.56 -42.97 1.04
C SER A 60 -9.00 -42.35 2.38
N ALA A 61 -9.16 -41.03 2.43
CA ALA A 61 -9.58 -40.28 3.60
C ALA A 61 -10.69 -39.28 3.25
N THR A 62 -11.53 -38.98 4.22
CA THR A 62 -12.69 -38.11 4.08
C THR A 62 -12.38 -36.71 4.59
N VAL A 63 -12.74 -35.68 3.81
CA VAL A 63 -12.71 -34.28 4.26
C VAL A 63 -13.99 -34.01 5.04
N LEU A 64 -13.84 -33.67 6.32
CA LEU A 64 -14.95 -33.41 7.25
C LEU A 64 -15.40 -31.94 7.22
N GLY A 65 -14.46 -31.01 7.01
CA GLY A 65 -14.73 -29.58 7.07
C GLY A 65 -13.54 -28.75 6.59
N VAL A 66 -13.83 -27.51 6.20
CA VAL A 66 -12.85 -26.51 5.77
C VAL A 66 -13.17 -25.21 6.46
N ASP A 67 -12.20 -24.70 7.22
CA ASP A 67 -12.31 -23.43 7.93
C ASP A 67 -11.19 -22.50 7.48
N VAL A 68 -11.54 -21.24 7.23
CA VAL A 68 -10.55 -20.19 6.94
C VAL A 68 -10.27 -19.44 8.22
N VAL A 69 -9.05 -19.54 8.72
CA VAL A 69 -8.63 -18.89 9.96
C VAL A 69 -7.65 -17.76 9.64
N PHE A 70 -7.71 -16.71 10.45
CA PHE A 70 -6.65 -15.70 10.45
C PHE A 70 -5.47 -16.26 11.23
N ARG A 71 -4.30 -16.36 10.57
CA ARG A 71 -3.04 -16.55 11.27
C ARG A 71 -2.34 -15.21 11.32
N HIS A 72 -2.34 -14.63 12.51
CA HIS A 72 -1.37 -13.59 12.79
C HIS A 72 -0.01 -14.29 12.82
N HIS A 73 0.87 -13.97 11.87
CA HIS A 73 2.26 -14.39 11.99
C HIS A 73 2.84 -13.70 13.21
N ALA A 74 2.86 -14.40 14.33
CA ALA A 74 3.56 -14.02 15.54
C ALA A 74 5.07 -14.28 15.44
N GLU A 75 5.64 -14.13 14.25
CA GLU A 75 7.07 -13.87 14.08
C GLU A 75 7.21 -12.40 13.68
N SER A 76 6.80 -11.53 14.60
CA SER A 76 7.25 -10.15 14.54
C SER A 76 8.73 -10.12 14.91
N PRO A 77 9.56 -9.34 14.22
CA PRO A 77 10.87 -8.91 14.72
C PRO A 77 10.69 -7.97 15.93
N GLU A 78 9.89 -8.38 16.92
CA GLU A 78 9.35 -7.52 17.97
C GLU A 78 10.46 -7.03 18.89
N SER A 79 11.47 -7.86 19.19
CA SER A 79 12.62 -7.42 20.00
C SER A 79 13.53 -6.43 19.25
N ALA A 80 13.82 -6.69 17.98
CA ALA A 80 14.69 -5.84 17.16
C ALA A 80 14.01 -4.51 16.79
N VAL A 81 12.72 -4.53 16.45
CA VAL A 81 11.92 -3.33 16.18
C VAL A 81 11.59 -2.59 17.48
N ALA A 82 11.33 -3.26 18.60
CA ALA A 82 11.15 -2.60 19.89
C ALA A 82 12.40 -1.84 20.31
N ALA A 83 13.59 -2.43 20.15
CA ALA A 83 14.86 -1.75 20.41
C ALA A 83 15.03 -0.50 19.52
N LEU A 84 14.65 -0.58 18.24
CA LEU A 84 14.67 0.58 17.34
C LEU A 84 13.63 1.64 17.72
N ILE A 85 12.44 1.26 18.19
CA ILE A 85 11.41 2.19 18.66
C ILE A 85 11.87 2.93 19.92
N VAL A 86 12.52 2.23 20.85
CA VAL A 86 13.12 2.86 22.04
C VAL A 86 14.18 3.87 21.61
N ARG A 87 15.10 3.48 20.72
CA ARG A 87 16.13 4.37 20.20
C ARG A 87 15.56 5.58 19.44
N LYS A 88 14.47 5.39 18.68
CA LYS A 88 13.72 6.49 18.04
C LYS A 88 13.21 7.50 19.06
N LYS A 89 12.63 7.03 20.17
CA LYS A 89 12.14 7.91 21.24
C LYS A 89 13.28 8.73 21.85
N GLU A 90 14.44 8.12 22.09
CA GLU A 90 15.64 8.82 22.59
C GLU A 90 16.14 9.90 21.61
N ILE A 91 16.12 9.64 20.30
CA ILE A 91 16.46 10.64 19.27
C ILE A 91 15.47 11.80 19.27
N ILE A 92 14.16 11.51 19.38
CA ILE A 92 13.12 12.55 19.43
C ILE A 92 13.31 13.44 20.65
N GLU A 93 13.65 12.87 21.81
CA GLU A 93 13.89 13.65 23.02
C GLU A 93 15.12 14.55 22.86
N ARG A 94 16.24 14.02 22.33
CA ARG A 94 17.41 14.85 21.96
C ARG A 94 17.05 15.97 20.99
N SER A 95 16.19 15.70 20.00
CA SER A 95 15.73 16.72 19.05
C SER A 95 14.93 17.83 19.73
N ARG A 96 14.14 17.50 20.77
CA ARG A 96 13.40 18.49 21.55
C ARG A 96 14.35 19.35 22.37
N GLU A 97 15.31 18.75 23.07
CA GLU A 97 16.31 19.48 23.86
C GLU A 97 17.09 20.50 22.99
N ILE A 98 17.47 20.11 21.77
CA ILE A 98 18.14 21.02 20.83
C ILE A 98 17.19 22.12 20.36
N SER A 99 15.91 21.81 20.09
CA SER A 99 14.91 22.79 19.71
C SER A 99 14.70 23.84 20.82
N ASP A 100 14.55 23.38 22.07
CA ASP A 100 14.41 24.25 23.24
C ASP A 100 15.63 25.16 23.41
N ALA A 101 16.84 24.62 23.21
CA ALA A 101 18.07 25.41 23.25
C ALA A 101 18.13 26.48 22.16
N ILE A 102 17.65 26.19 20.94
CA ILE A 102 17.54 27.16 19.86
C ILE A 102 16.54 28.26 20.23
N GLU A 103 15.38 27.91 20.80
CA GLU A 103 14.38 28.88 21.24
C GLU A 103 14.92 29.83 22.31
N VAL A 104 15.75 29.33 23.23
CA VAL A 104 16.45 30.15 24.23
C VAL A 104 17.41 31.14 23.55
N GLN A 105 18.18 30.71 22.55
CA GLN A 105 19.04 31.62 21.80
C GLN A 105 18.25 32.65 21.00
N ASP A 106 17.10 32.28 20.46
CA ASP A 106 16.21 33.21 19.76
C ASP A 106 15.62 34.26 20.70
N ALA A 107 15.17 33.86 21.88
CA ALA A 107 14.71 34.80 22.91
C ALA A 107 15.84 35.76 23.32
N ARG A 108 17.06 35.25 23.51
CA ARG A 108 18.23 36.07 23.83
C ARG A 108 18.59 37.03 22.70
N GLN A 109 18.50 36.59 21.44
CA GLN A 109 18.74 37.44 20.28
C GLN A 109 17.71 38.58 20.23
N ARG A 110 16.41 38.27 20.37
CA ARG A 110 15.34 39.29 20.38
C ARG A 110 15.56 40.32 21.49
N PHE A 111 15.91 39.86 22.69
CA PHE A 111 16.23 40.75 23.81
C PHE A 111 17.40 41.70 23.49
N LEU A 112 18.48 41.18 22.89
CA LEU A 112 19.63 42.00 22.48
C LEU A 112 19.26 42.98 21.37
N ASP A 113 18.44 42.58 20.40
CA ASP A 113 17.95 43.44 19.32
C ASP A 113 17.09 44.60 19.88
N GLU A 114 16.18 44.29 20.80
CA GLU A 114 15.36 45.30 21.50
C GLU A 114 16.21 46.24 22.34
N LEU A 115 17.15 45.72 23.13
CA LEU A 115 18.06 46.52 23.95
C LEU A 115 18.91 47.46 23.08
N SER A 116 19.43 46.97 21.96
CA SER A 116 20.21 47.76 20.99
C SER A 116 19.38 48.89 20.39
N SER A 117 18.13 48.61 20.02
CA SER A 117 17.20 49.60 19.45
C SER A 117 16.86 50.71 20.46
N HIS A 118 16.48 50.33 21.69
CA HIS A 118 16.12 51.30 22.73
C HIS A 118 17.32 52.14 23.18
N ALA A 119 18.47 51.51 23.38
CA ALA A 119 19.71 52.20 23.72
C ALA A 119 20.13 53.15 22.59
N GLY A 120 20.12 52.69 21.34
CA GLY A 120 20.45 53.50 20.18
C GLY A 120 19.58 54.75 20.06
N ALA A 121 18.27 54.62 20.26
CA ALA A 121 17.34 55.76 20.26
C ALA A 121 17.59 56.76 21.40
N SER A 122 17.94 56.26 22.59
CA SER A 122 18.27 57.10 23.76
C SER A 122 19.59 57.86 23.55
N PHE A 123 20.63 57.16 23.10
CA PHE A 123 21.94 57.75 22.80
C PHE A 123 21.86 58.77 21.67
N ALA A 124 21.11 58.51 20.60
CA ALA A 124 20.91 59.47 19.52
C ALA A 124 20.28 60.79 20.03
N LYS A 125 19.30 60.73 20.93
CA LYS A 125 18.69 61.92 21.54
C LYS A 125 19.68 62.69 22.43
N GLN A 126 20.49 61.98 23.22
CA GLN A 126 21.48 62.59 24.11
C GLN A 126 22.62 63.26 23.33
N ILE A 127 23.09 62.62 22.24
CA ILE A 127 24.10 63.17 21.35
C ILE A 127 23.57 64.40 20.61
N ALA A 128 22.35 64.34 20.07
CA ALA A 128 21.71 65.49 19.41
C ALA A 128 21.51 66.69 20.38
N ALA A 129 21.33 66.42 21.67
CA ALA A 129 21.26 67.43 22.72
C ALA A 129 22.64 67.93 23.22
N GLY A 130 23.75 67.41 22.69
CA GLY A 130 25.12 67.73 23.11
C GLY A 130 25.48 67.24 24.51
N ARG A 131 24.75 66.25 25.05
CA ARG A 131 24.86 65.77 26.44
C ARG A 131 25.63 64.46 26.59
N ALA A 132 25.95 63.79 25.49
CA ALA A 132 26.67 62.51 25.50
C ALA A 132 27.53 62.32 24.26
N GLU A 133 28.55 61.49 24.40
CA GLU A 133 29.35 60.93 23.30
C GLU A 133 28.87 59.53 22.93
N TYR A 134 29.33 58.99 21.80
CA TYR A 134 28.97 57.66 21.35
C TYR A 134 29.49 56.57 22.32
N PRO A 135 28.64 55.65 22.81
CA PRO A 135 29.00 54.72 23.87
C PRO A 135 29.70 53.47 23.32
N THR A 136 30.96 53.60 22.92
CA THR A 136 31.76 52.53 22.29
C THR A 136 31.80 51.23 23.10
N ALA A 137 32.02 51.31 24.42
CA ALA A 137 32.06 50.13 25.29
C ALA A 137 30.73 49.35 25.33
N PHE A 138 29.60 50.06 25.27
CA PHE A 138 28.27 49.43 25.20
C PHE A 138 28.09 48.74 23.84
N ALA A 139 28.45 49.42 22.74
CA ALA A 139 28.36 48.87 21.40
C ALA A 139 29.23 47.61 21.22
N GLU A 140 30.46 47.61 21.75
CA GLU A 140 31.36 46.45 21.74
C GLU A 140 30.82 45.27 22.55
N THR A 141 30.23 45.55 23.72
CA THR A 141 29.60 44.52 24.55
C THR A 141 28.44 43.86 23.81
N ILE A 142 27.55 44.66 23.22
CA ILE A 142 26.41 44.18 22.43
C ILE A 142 26.87 43.37 21.20
N ALA A 143 27.87 43.86 20.47
CA ALA A 143 28.42 43.15 19.31
C ALA A 143 29.02 41.79 19.70
N THR A 144 29.72 41.72 20.84
CA THR A 144 30.27 40.48 21.39
C THR A 144 29.15 39.50 21.77
N GLN A 145 28.10 39.97 22.44
CA GLN A 145 26.95 39.15 22.83
C GLN A 145 26.18 38.62 21.60
N HIS A 146 25.94 39.45 20.58
CA HIS A 146 25.33 39.00 19.33
C HIS A 146 26.17 37.95 18.61
N SER A 147 27.49 38.13 18.59
CA SER A 147 28.41 37.18 17.96
C SER A 147 28.38 35.82 18.68
N ALA A 148 28.37 35.84 20.01
CA ALA A 148 28.25 34.63 20.83
C ALA A 148 26.92 33.89 20.57
N VAL A 149 25.79 34.59 20.61
CA VAL A 149 24.45 34.00 20.34
C VAL A 149 24.38 33.40 18.93
N ARG A 150 24.87 34.11 17.92
CA ARG A 150 24.89 33.61 16.54
C ARG A 150 25.80 32.40 16.38
N SER A 151 26.92 32.36 17.09
CA SER A 151 27.83 31.21 17.06
C SER A 151 27.18 29.98 17.69
N GLU A 152 26.57 30.14 18.86
CA GLU A 152 25.88 29.06 19.55
C GLU A 152 24.71 28.54 18.72
N LYS A 153 23.89 29.44 18.16
CA LYS A 153 22.77 29.07 17.30
C LYS A 153 23.22 28.25 16.08
N ARG A 154 24.33 28.62 15.42
CA ARG A 154 24.89 27.82 14.32
C ARG A 154 25.29 26.41 14.76
N SER A 155 25.91 26.28 15.93
CA SER A 155 26.28 24.99 16.50
C SER A 155 25.04 24.11 16.76
N LEU A 156 24.01 24.69 17.39
CA LEU A 156 22.75 24.00 17.66
C LEU A 156 21.99 23.63 16.38
N THR A 157 21.98 24.47 15.36
CA THR A 157 21.37 24.14 14.06
C THR A 157 22.09 22.98 13.38
N ALA A 158 23.43 22.95 13.39
CA ALA A 158 24.19 21.82 12.85
C ALA A 158 23.92 20.52 13.64
N ALA A 159 23.79 20.60 14.96
CA ALA A 159 23.40 19.46 15.79
C ALA A 159 21.97 18.99 15.48
N ALA A 160 21.04 19.91 15.23
CA ALA A 160 19.68 19.58 14.84
C ALA A 160 19.63 18.83 13.50
N GLU A 161 20.39 19.28 12.50
CA GLU A 161 20.53 18.59 11.21
C GLU A 161 21.04 17.15 11.40
N GLY A 162 22.09 16.95 12.21
CA GLY A 162 22.61 15.62 12.51
C GLY A 162 21.59 14.69 13.19
N VAL A 163 20.80 15.21 14.13
CA VAL A 163 19.74 14.44 14.80
C VAL A 163 18.59 14.10 13.85
N GLN A 164 18.26 14.98 12.90
CA GLN A 164 17.27 14.70 11.86
C GLN A 164 17.75 13.61 10.90
N ASP A 165 19.03 13.62 10.53
CA ASP A 165 19.63 12.56 9.71
C ASP A 165 19.63 11.20 10.44
N GLU A 166 19.95 11.19 11.73
CA GLU A 166 19.84 9.99 12.59
C GLU A 166 18.39 9.48 12.66
N LEU A 167 17.42 10.37 12.82
CA LEU A 167 16.00 10.03 12.86
C LEU A 167 15.56 9.39 11.54
N ALA A 168 15.91 10.02 10.41
CA ALA A 168 15.59 9.51 9.08
C ALA A 168 16.28 8.16 8.78
N ALA A 169 17.47 7.92 9.31
CA ALA A 169 18.15 6.63 9.21
C ALA A 169 17.41 5.54 10.00
N ILE A 170 17.02 5.81 11.24
CA ILE A 170 16.27 4.85 12.06
C ILE A 170 14.88 4.59 11.48
N GLU A 171 14.20 5.59 10.94
CA GLU A 171 12.90 5.38 10.29
C GLU A 171 13.01 4.48 9.05
N ARG A 172 14.07 4.63 8.26
CA ARG A 172 14.37 3.72 7.14
C ARG A 172 14.69 2.31 7.63
N GLU A 173 15.44 2.17 8.72
CA GLU A 173 15.78 0.86 9.30
C GLU A 173 14.54 0.16 9.88
N ILE A 174 13.65 0.90 10.54
CA ILE A 174 12.34 0.41 10.99
C ILE A 174 11.50 -0.01 9.79
N ALA A 175 11.41 0.81 8.74
CA ALA A 175 10.62 0.48 7.54
C ALA A 175 11.19 -0.73 6.78
N ALA A 176 12.51 -0.91 6.77
CA ALA A 176 13.16 -2.06 6.13
C ALA A 176 12.98 -3.36 6.94
N ARG A 177 12.97 -3.28 8.28
CA ARG A 177 12.75 -4.44 9.16
C ARG A 177 11.29 -4.75 9.42
N ALA A 178 10.44 -3.74 9.33
CA ALA A 178 9.02 -3.90 9.08
C ALA A 178 8.84 -4.29 7.60
N GLU A 179 9.40 -5.44 7.19
CA GLU A 179 8.83 -6.17 6.07
C GLU A 179 7.33 -6.23 6.35
N TYR A 180 6.56 -5.54 5.51
CA TYR A 180 5.11 -5.53 5.58
C TYR A 180 4.66 -6.96 5.28
N ARG A 181 4.67 -7.83 6.31
CA ARG A 181 4.03 -9.14 6.29
C ARG A 181 2.56 -8.80 6.44
N PRO A 182 1.79 -8.69 5.34
CA PRO A 182 0.36 -8.45 5.45
C PRO A 182 -0.20 -9.61 6.26
N ASP A 183 -1.18 -9.35 7.13
CA ASP A 183 -1.89 -10.42 7.85
C ASP A 183 -2.17 -11.58 6.88
N ARG A 184 -1.70 -12.79 7.19
CA ARG A 184 -1.91 -13.95 6.32
C ARG A 184 -3.17 -14.69 6.73
N ARG A 185 -3.77 -15.38 5.78
CA ARG A 185 -4.84 -16.33 6.06
C ARG A 185 -4.27 -17.75 6.00
N ALA A 186 -4.88 -18.65 6.75
CA ALA A 186 -4.62 -20.08 6.65
C ALA A 186 -5.95 -20.81 6.44
N VAL A 187 -5.90 -21.94 5.74
CA VAL A 187 -7.03 -22.84 5.56
C VAL A 187 -6.77 -24.09 6.40
N GLN A 188 -7.66 -24.37 7.34
CA GLN A 188 -7.67 -25.60 8.13
C GLN A 188 -8.65 -26.59 7.51
N ILE A 189 -8.17 -27.81 7.25
CA ILE A 189 -8.92 -28.89 6.63
C ILE A 189 -9.01 -30.01 7.67
N ALA A 190 -10.21 -30.27 8.17
CA ALA A 190 -10.48 -31.41 9.03
C ALA A 190 -10.61 -32.68 8.19
N THR A 191 -9.85 -33.71 8.52
CA THR A 191 -9.80 -34.97 7.77
C THR A 191 -9.99 -36.16 8.71
N ALA A 192 -10.57 -37.25 8.20
CA ALA A 192 -10.65 -38.52 8.90
C ALA A 192 -10.24 -39.67 7.97
N ALA A 193 -9.35 -40.55 8.44
CA ALA A 193 -8.86 -41.70 7.67
C ALA A 193 -8.95 -43.00 8.48
N ALA A 194 -9.37 -44.10 7.84
CA ALA A 194 -9.46 -45.41 8.50
C ALA A 194 -8.08 -46.05 8.77
N ALA A 195 -7.09 -45.70 7.94
CA ALA A 195 -5.68 -46.08 8.06
C ALA A 195 -4.82 -44.90 7.58
N ALA A 196 -3.52 -44.91 7.90
CA ALA A 196 -2.60 -43.89 7.40
C ALA A 196 -2.64 -43.85 5.86
N ALA A 197 -2.87 -42.67 5.30
CA ALA A 197 -3.13 -42.49 3.88
C ALA A 197 -2.48 -41.20 3.36
N THR A 198 -1.99 -41.26 2.12
CA THR A 198 -1.55 -40.05 1.41
C THR A 198 -2.72 -39.49 0.62
N ILE A 199 -3.01 -38.21 0.84
CA ILE A 199 -4.09 -37.48 0.18
C ILE A 199 -3.47 -36.37 -0.65
N GLU A 200 -3.95 -36.21 -1.88
CA GLU A 200 -3.70 -35.02 -2.69
C GLU A 200 -4.84 -34.01 -2.46
N PHE A 201 -4.47 -32.78 -2.11
CA PHE A 201 -5.40 -31.67 -1.94
C PHE A 201 -5.28 -30.70 -3.11
N ASP A 202 -6.41 -30.41 -3.74
CA ASP A 202 -6.61 -29.28 -4.65
C ASP A 202 -7.36 -28.18 -3.89
N VAL A 203 -6.70 -27.05 -3.61
CA VAL A 203 -7.28 -25.89 -2.93
C VAL A 203 -7.40 -24.75 -3.93
N SER A 204 -8.63 -24.28 -4.18
CA SER A 204 -8.88 -23.13 -5.04
C SER A 204 -9.57 -22.00 -4.30
N TYR A 205 -9.15 -20.77 -4.56
CA TYR A 205 -9.71 -19.57 -3.92
C TYR A 205 -9.58 -18.36 -4.84
N VAL A 206 -10.36 -17.32 -4.56
CA VAL A 206 -10.32 -16.05 -5.29
C VAL A 206 -9.62 -15.01 -4.44
N VAL A 207 -8.69 -14.28 -5.05
CA VAL A 207 -7.96 -13.18 -4.44
C VAL A 207 -8.22 -11.88 -5.20
N GLY A 208 -8.43 -10.79 -4.45
CA GLY A 208 -8.50 -9.43 -5.00
C GLY A 208 -7.11 -8.86 -5.33
N GLY A 209 -7.06 -7.71 -6.02
CA GLY A 209 -5.78 -7.06 -6.33
C GLY A 209 -5.03 -7.66 -7.52
N ALA A 210 -5.67 -8.53 -8.30
CA ALA A 210 -5.20 -8.92 -9.63
C ALA A 210 -6.26 -8.56 -10.68
N GLY A 211 -5.83 -8.25 -11.89
CA GLY A 211 -6.69 -7.88 -13.00
C GLY A 211 -6.01 -8.09 -14.34
N TRP A 212 -6.78 -8.12 -15.41
CA TRP A 212 -6.23 -8.04 -16.76
C TRP A 212 -7.04 -7.11 -17.65
N THR A 213 -6.38 -6.53 -18.66
CA THR A 213 -7.02 -5.68 -19.68
C THR A 213 -6.58 -6.08 -21.08
N SER A 214 -7.49 -5.96 -22.06
CA SER A 214 -7.19 -6.19 -23.48
C SER A 214 -6.59 -4.94 -24.11
N VAL A 215 -5.44 -5.08 -24.78
CA VAL A 215 -4.82 -4.04 -25.59
C VAL A 215 -4.81 -4.50 -27.04
N TYR A 216 -5.28 -3.65 -27.95
CA TYR A 216 -5.31 -3.95 -29.39
C TYR A 216 -4.29 -3.08 -30.12
N ASP A 217 -3.39 -3.71 -30.89
CA ASP A 217 -2.50 -3.06 -31.85
C ASP A 217 -3.09 -3.26 -33.25
N LEU A 218 -3.51 -2.16 -33.87
CA LEU A 218 -4.08 -2.12 -35.21
C LEU A 218 -3.02 -1.61 -36.18
N ARG A 219 -2.55 -2.47 -37.08
CA ARG A 219 -1.60 -2.11 -38.12
C ARG A 219 -2.21 -2.28 -39.49
N GLN A 220 -2.35 -1.19 -40.22
CA GLN A 220 -2.80 -1.23 -41.61
C GLN A 220 -1.59 -1.33 -42.55
N THR A 221 -1.63 -2.27 -43.49
CA THR A 221 -0.63 -2.40 -44.56
C THR A 221 -1.36 -2.50 -45.90
N GLY A 222 -1.39 -1.40 -46.64
CA GLY A 222 -2.23 -1.27 -47.84
C GLY A 222 -3.72 -1.35 -47.49
N GLU A 223 -4.41 -2.33 -48.08
CA GLU A 223 -5.83 -2.63 -47.82
C GLU A 223 -6.06 -3.68 -46.71
N ARG A 224 -4.99 -4.27 -46.16
CA ARG A 224 -5.10 -5.27 -45.09
C ARG A 224 -4.96 -4.61 -43.71
N LEU A 225 -5.90 -4.89 -42.82
CA LEU A 225 -5.84 -4.52 -41.41
C LEU A 225 -5.39 -5.72 -40.58
N ASN A 226 -4.20 -5.65 -39.98
CA ASN A 226 -3.71 -6.62 -39.02
C ASN A 226 -4.11 -6.16 -37.61
N VAL A 227 -4.84 -7.02 -36.91
CA VAL A 227 -5.27 -6.79 -35.52
C VAL A 227 -4.49 -7.74 -34.63
N THR A 228 -3.63 -7.20 -33.77
CA THR A 228 -2.96 -7.98 -32.72
C THR A 228 -3.58 -7.64 -31.37
N TRP A 229 -3.93 -8.64 -30.59
CA TRP A 229 -4.44 -8.49 -29.24
C TRP A 229 -3.35 -8.88 -28.26
N TYR A 230 -3.20 -8.12 -27.16
CA TYR A 230 -2.47 -8.51 -25.96
C TYR A 230 -3.38 -8.48 -24.72
N GLY A 231 -3.21 -9.43 -23.80
CA GLY A 231 -3.77 -9.36 -22.46
C GLY A 231 -2.70 -8.88 -21.49
N VAL A 232 -2.87 -7.70 -20.90
CA VAL A 232 -1.94 -7.18 -19.89
C VAL A 232 -2.47 -7.55 -18.52
N VAL A 233 -1.70 -8.35 -17.78
CA VAL A 233 -2.01 -8.76 -16.40
C VAL A 233 -1.34 -7.81 -15.42
N SER A 234 -2.07 -7.36 -14.42
CA SER A 234 -1.56 -6.62 -13.27
C SER A 234 -1.89 -7.38 -11.98
N GLN A 235 -0.95 -7.42 -11.04
CA GLN A 235 -1.09 -8.18 -9.81
C GLN A 235 -0.41 -7.44 -8.65
N GLN A 236 -1.12 -7.38 -7.52
CA GLN A 236 -0.72 -6.84 -6.22
C GLN A 236 -1.25 -7.74 -5.10
N THR A 237 -1.39 -9.05 -5.36
CA THR A 237 -2.01 -10.01 -4.44
C THR A 237 -1.10 -10.39 -3.27
N GLY A 238 0.20 -10.07 -3.37
CA GLY A 238 1.20 -10.41 -2.36
C GLY A 238 1.58 -11.90 -2.34
N GLU A 239 1.26 -12.63 -3.40
CA GLU A 239 1.67 -14.02 -3.65
C GLU A 239 2.57 -14.04 -4.88
N ASP A 240 3.65 -14.83 -4.82
CA ASP A 240 4.49 -15.09 -5.98
C ASP A 240 3.81 -16.13 -6.87
N TRP A 241 3.69 -15.83 -8.16
CA TRP A 241 3.13 -16.74 -9.15
C TRP A 241 4.29 -17.31 -9.96
N PRO A 242 4.83 -18.50 -9.60
CA PRO A 242 5.92 -19.13 -10.35
C PRO A 242 5.41 -19.58 -11.74
N GLU A 243 6.25 -20.28 -12.51
CA GLU A 243 5.83 -20.90 -13.78
C GLU A 243 4.62 -21.84 -13.54
N CYS A 244 3.41 -21.31 -13.77
CA CYS A 244 2.13 -21.96 -13.54
C CYS A 244 1.20 -21.73 -14.73
N ASP A 245 0.15 -22.54 -14.82
CA ASP A 245 -0.82 -22.45 -15.91
C ASP A 245 -1.67 -21.18 -15.76
N LEU A 246 -1.36 -20.15 -16.58
CA LEU A 246 -2.05 -18.87 -16.58
C LEU A 246 -3.14 -18.82 -17.65
N ALA A 247 -4.39 -18.56 -17.24
CA ALA A 247 -5.52 -18.37 -18.14
C ALA A 247 -6.19 -17.01 -17.93
N LEU A 248 -6.60 -16.35 -19.01
CA LEU A 248 -7.36 -15.09 -18.97
C LEU A 248 -8.84 -15.36 -19.23
N SER A 249 -9.70 -14.80 -18.39
CA SER A 249 -11.15 -14.94 -18.54
C SER A 249 -11.84 -13.59 -18.49
N THR A 250 -12.75 -13.34 -19.43
CA THR A 250 -13.65 -12.17 -19.44
C THR A 250 -14.84 -12.35 -18.50
N ALA A 251 -15.00 -13.53 -17.88
CA ALA A 251 -16.09 -13.80 -16.97
C ALA A 251 -15.97 -12.95 -15.69
N GLN A 252 -17.10 -12.49 -15.17
CA GLN A 252 -17.13 -11.86 -13.85
C GLN A 252 -17.27 -12.97 -12.79
N VAL A 253 -16.27 -13.08 -11.91
CA VAL A 253 -16.33 -13.98 -10.75
C VAL A 253 -17.29 -13.38 -9.74
N SER A 254 -18.58 -13.67 -9.93
CA SER A 254 -19.64 -13.65 -8.92
C SER A 254 -19.49 -12.59 -7.82
N ARG A 255 -19.81 -11.32 -8.14
CA ARG A 255 -20.54 -10.52 -7.15
C ARG A 255 -21.89 -11.19 -6.98
N SER A 256 -22.35 -11.34 -5.75
CA SER A 256 -23.72 -11.79 -5.43
C SER A 256 -24.71 -11.16 -6.42
N LEU A 257 -25.57 -11.97 -7.03
CA LEU A 257 -26.69 -11.51 -7.86
C LEU A 257 -27.73 -10.83 -6.96
N THR A 258 -27.38 -9.71 -6.35
CA THR A 258 -28.37 -8.75 -5.88
C THR A 258 -28.81 -8.04 -7.14
N VAL A 259 -29.98 -8.41 -7.67
CA VAL A 259 -30.60 -7.73 -8.80
C VAL A 259 -30.65 -6.24 -8.46
N PRO A 260 -29.95 -5.35 -9.18
CA PRO A 260 -30.00 -3.93 -8.88
C PRO A 260 -31.41 -3.44 -9.19
N GLU A 261 -32.04 -2.78 -8.23
CA GLU A 261 -33.30 -2.08 -8.43
C GLU A 261 -33.04 -0.96 -9.44
N LEU A 262 -33.70 -1.02 -10.60
CA LEU A 262 -33.54 -0.03 -11.66
C LEU A 262 -34.02 1.33 -11.17
N ALA A 263 -33.09 2.22 -10.86
CA ALA A 263 -33.42 3.61 -10.63
C ALA A 263 -34.06 4.18 -11.92
N PRO A 264 -35.24 4.82 -11.84
CA PRO A 264 -35.89 5.38 -13.02
C PRO A 264 -34.97 6.39 -13.70
N LEU A 265 -34.73 6.18 -15.00
CA LEU A 265 -33.93 7.08 -15.82
C LEU A 265 -34.71 8.38 -15.97
N VAL A 266 -34.32 9.42 -15.22
CA VAL A 266 -34.86 10.76 -15.40
C VAL A 266 -34.16 11.36 -16.61
N PRO A 267 -34.84 11.59 -17.75
CA PRO A 267 -34.22 12.28 -18.87
C PRO A 267 -33.83 13.69 -18.43
N ARG A 268 -32.51 13.94 -18.38
CA ARG A 268 -31.98 15.26 -18.08
C ARG A 268 -32.34 16.18 -19.25
N PRO A 269 -33.11 17.27 -19.05
CA PRO A 269 -33.41 18.18 -20.14
C PRO A 269 -32.09 18.79 -20.63
N GLU A 270 -31.85 18.63 -21.93
CA GLU A 270 -30.73 19.22 -22.63
C GLU A 270 -30.88 20.74 -22.56
N ALA A 271 -29.91 21.43 -21.94
CA ALA A 271 -29.92 22.89 -21.91
C ALA A 271 -29.80 23.40 -23.35
N ALA A 272 -30.82 24.12 -23.80
CA ALA A 272 -30.85 24.71 -25.12
C ALA A 272 -29.66 25.68 -25.30
N SER A 273 -28.67 25.26 -26.08
CA SER A 273 -27.65 26.15 -26.62
C SER A 273 -28.29 27.06 -27.66
N ALA A 274 -28.35 28.36 -27.37
CA ALA A 274 -28.73 29.37 -28.34
C ALA A 274 -27.56 29.62 -29.31
N ALA A 275 -27.63 29.02 -30.50
CA ALA A 275 -26.79 29.42 -31.64
C ALA A 275 -27.62 29.50 -32.91
N GLY A 276 -27.47 30.62 -33.62
CA GLY A 276 -28.32 31.08 -34.72
C GLY A 276 -28.32 30.20 -35.97
N ARG A 277 -29.42 30.35 -36.72
CA ARG A 277 -29.76 29.67 -37.99
C ARG A 277 -28.81 30.01 -39.14
N ARG A 278 -28.49 29.02 -39.99
CA ARG A 278 -28.89 28.97 -41.43
C ARG A 278 -28.43 27.70 -42.20
N GLY A 279 -29.36 27.09 -42.95
CA GLY A 279 -29.20 26.31 -44.21
C GLY A 279 -28.81 24.82 -44.06
N GLU A 280 -29.75 23.86 -44.18
CA GLU A 280 -30.11 23.08 -45.41
C GLU A 280 -29.03 22.07 -45.89
N ILE A 281 -29.24 20.80 -46.29
CA ILE A 281 -30.37 19.88 -46.51
C ILE A 281 -29.83 18.42 -46.40
N ARG A 282 -30.63 17.53 -45.79
CA ARG A 282 -30.78 16.05 -45.93
C ARG A 282 -29.62 15.18 -46.48
N ARG A 283 -29.36 14.05 -45.79
CA ARG A 283 -29.95 12.72 -46.11
C ARG A 283 -29.67 11.67 -45.03
N ARG A 284 -30.61 10.72 -44.96
CA ARG A 284 -30.76 9.63 -43.99
C ARG A 284 -30.15 8.36 -44.59
N ILE A 285 -29.29 7.65 -43.87
CA ILE A 285 -28.99 6.24 -44.16
C ILE A 285 -29.07 5.46 -42.84
N ARG A 286 -29.86 4.39 -42.89
CA ARG A 286 -30.12 3.44 -41.82
C ARG A 286 -29.54 2.11 -42.32
N CYS A 287 -28.56 1.53 -41.65
CA CYS A 287 -28.10 0.16 -41.92
C CYS A 287 -27.90 -0.60 -40.61
N ARG A 288 -28.42 -1.83 -40.62
CA ARG A 288 -28.50 -2.83 -39.55
C ARG A 288 -27.42 -3.86 -39.87
N ALA A 289 -26.60 -4.28 -38.91
CA ALA A 289 -25.71 -5.42 -39.08
C ALA A 289 -26.14 -6.55 -38.15
N ARG A 290 -26.38 -7.73 -38.76
CA ARG A 290 -26.70 -9.01 -38.14
C ARG A 290 -25.54 -9.48 -37.27
N THR A 291 -25.89 -10.06 -36.13
CA THR A 291 -25.12 -11.16 -35.54
C THR A 291 -25.30 -12.38 -36.43
N ASP A 292 -24.22 -12.87 -37.02
CA ASP A 292 -24.16 -14.26 -37.50
C ASP A 292 -23.47 -15.08 -36.42
N ASP A 293 -24.26 -15.95 -35.79
CA ASP A 293 -23.81 -17.19 -35.17
C ASP A 293 -23.37 -18.16 -36.27
N GLY A 294 -22.25 -18.86 -36.06
CA GLY A 294 -21.75 -19.95 -36.91
C GLY A 294 -20.22 -19.91 -36.93
N VAL A 295 -19.50 -20.56 -36.01
CA VAL A 295 -19.26 -22.02 -35.89
C VAL A 295 -18.80 -22.67 -37.20
N VAL A 296 -17.64 -23.31 -37.08
CA VAL A 296 -17.02 -24.40 -37.86
C VAL A 296 -16.08 -23.99 -39.00
N GLY A 297 -14.81 -24.42 -38.88
CA GLY A 297 -13.90 -24.66 -40.00
C GLY A 297 -12.45 -24.35 -39.69
#